data_AF-A0A9E2MXC5-F1
#
_entry.id   AF-A0A9E2MXC5-F1
#
_cell.length_a   1.000
_cell.length_b   1.000
_cell.length_c   1.000
_cell.angle_alpha   90.00
_cell.angle_beta   90.00
_cell.angle_gamma   90.00
#
_symmetry.space_group_name_H-M   'P 1'
#
loop_
_entity.id
_entity.type
_entity.pdbx_description
1 polymer ?
#
loop_
_entity_poly.entity_id
_entity_poly.type
_entity_poly.pdbx_seq_one_letter_code
_entity_poly.pdbx_strand_id
1 'polypeptide(L)'
;MSGPKLAALYGLIPNQLGFCGPRQEKLKNFIAGKLTTAQIIPILKQFEAAYPYYQLIARANHAKPLDKKVVEAYWLGNELLEKIVTGDLRELITGRFCQPGLLSEREARTRAKLIPADSKPHHSFHVLVLGSITGSVDFTGNTKLKDICRVGWGKVEKINAPHPPLKLRGGEGELSALR
;
A
#
# COMPACT_ATOMS: atom_id res chain seq x y z
N MET A 1 -8.62 -0.47 -15.34
CA MET A 1 -9.03 -0.27 -13.93
C MET A 1 -8.49 1.05 -13.43
N SER A 2 -9.30 1.85 -12.72
CA SER A 2 -8.94 3.19 -12.21
C SER A 2 -8.16 3.10 -10.88
N GLY A 3 -7.39 4.15 -10.54
CA GLY A 3 -6.63 4.20 -9.29
C GLY A 3 -7.48 4.08 -8.02
N PRO A 4 -8.63 4.77 -7.90
CA PRO A 4 -9.54 4.55 -6.77
C PRO A 4 -10.02 3.11 -6.65
N LYS A 5 -10.30 2.42 -7.77
CA LYS A 5 -10.70 1.01 -7.75
C LYS A 5 -9.57 0.10 -7.29
N LEU A 6 -8.34 0.39 -7.70
CA LEU A 6 -7.15 -0.33 -7.23
C LEU A 6 -6.91 -0.12 -5.73
N ALA A 7 -7.03 1.12 -5.24
CA ALA A 7 -6.86 1.45 -3.83
C ALA A 7 -7.91 0.76 -2.96
N ALA A 8 -9.16 0.71 -3.43
CA ALA A 8 -10.23 0.01 -2.73
C ALA A 8 -9.99 -1.51 -2.68
N LEU A 9 -9.53 -2.13 -3.78
CA LEU A 9 -9.28 -3.58 -3.85
C LEU A 9 -8.20 -4.01 -2.85
N TYR A 10 -7.03 -3.37 -2.87
CA TYR A 10 -5.96 -3.71 -1.95
C TYR A 10 -6.27 -3.31 -0.50
N GLY A 11 -6.97 -2.20 -0.31
CA GLY A 11 -7.36 -1.72 1.01
C GLY A 11 -8.48 -2.51 1.67
N LEU A 12 -9.20 -3.37 0.93
CA LEU A 12 -10.46 -3.96 1.38
C LEU A 12 -10.31 -4.79 2.66
N ILE A 13 -9.41 -5.77 2.64
CA ILE A 13 -9.20 -6.71 3.75
C ILE A 13 -8.64 -5.99 4.99
N PRO A 14 -7.54 -5.23 4.91
CA PRO A 14 -7.01 -4.58 6.10
C PRO A 14 -7.97 -3.49 6.62
N ASN A 15 -8.77 -2.84 5.77
CA ASN A 15 -9.82 -1.93 6.24
C ASN A 15 -10.93 -2.67 7.01
N GLN A 16 -11.43 -3.82 6.53
CA GLN A 16 -12.45 -4.59 7.26
C GLN A 16 -11.97 -5.04 8.63
N LEU A 17 -10.69 -5.31 8.78
CA LEU A 17 -10.08 -5.68 10.06
C LEU A 17 -9.82 -4.46 10.96
N GLY A 18 -9.82 -3.24 10.39
CA GLY A 18 -9.55 -1.99 11.11
C GLY A 18 -8.07 -1.62 11.18
N PHE A 19 -7.23 -2.16 10.28
CA PHE A 19 -5.78 -1.93 10.27
C PHE A 19 -5.37 -0.67 9.49
N CYS A 20 -6.24 -0.13 8.64
CA CYS A 20 -5.96 1.03 7.79
C CYS A 20 -6.71 2.30 8.21
N GLY A 21 -7.20 2.36 9.46
CA GLY A 21 -8.09 3.40 9.96
C GLY A 21 -9.54 2.90 10.09
N PRO A 22 -10.55 3.81 10.09
CA PRO A 22 -11.95 3.45 10.33
C PRO A 22 -12.48 2.42 9.32
N ARG A 23 -13.31 1.47 9.77
CA ARG A 23 -13.94 0.46 8.90
C ARG A 23 -14.95 1.10 7.95
N GLN A 24 -14.96 0.67 6.69
CA GLN A 24 -15.74 1.28 5.62
C GLN A 24 -16.45 0.23 4.75
N GLU A 25 -17.74 0.00 5.01
CA GLU A 25 -18.58 -0.90 4.19
C GLU A 25 -18.71 -0.45 2.72
N LYS A 26 -18.47 0.84 2.47
CA LYS A 26 -18.56 1.45 1.12
C LYS A 26 -17.48 0.94 0.16
N LEU A 27 -16.37 0.37 0.63
CA LEU A 27 -15.34 -0.20 -0.24
C LEU A 27 -15.88 -1.37 -1.08
N LYS A 28 -16.62 -2.30 -0.45
CA LYS A 28 -17.25 -3.43 -1.14
C LYS A 28 -18.22 -2.95 -2.21
N ASN A 29 -19.08 -2.00 -1.84
CA ASN A 29 -20.07 -1.42 -2.75
C ASN A 29 -19.40 -0.73 -3.96
N PHE A 30 -18.32 0.01 -3.74
CA PHE A 30 -17.58 0.63 -4.82
C PHE A 30 -16.91 -0.39 -5.75
N ILE A 31 -16.28 -1.43 -5.20
CA ILE A 31 -15.66 -2.51 -5.99
C ILE A 31 -16.70 -3.20 -6.88
N ALA A 32 -17.88 -3.45 -6.33
CA ALA A 32 -19.04 -4.03 -7.01
C ALA A 32 -19.73 -3.08 -8.00
N GLY A 33 -19.24 -1.85 -8.18
CA GLY A 33 -19.82 -0.87 -9.11
C GLY A 33 -21.09 -0.17 -8.62
N LYS A 34 -21.44 -0.32 -7.34
CA LYS A 34 -22.64 0.30 -6.73
C LYS A 34 -22.42 1.74 -6.27
N LEU A 35 -21.19 2.24 -6.31
CA LEU A 35 -20.83 3.61 -5.96
C LEU A 35 -19.97 4.23 -7.05
N THR A 36 -20.05 5.55 -7.18
CA THR A 36 -19.23 6.34 -8.10
C THR A 36 -17.86 6.66 -7.50
N THR A 37 -16.92 7.04 -8.36
CA THR A 37 -15.59 7.52 -7.94
C THR A 37 -15.67 8.73 -7.01
N ALA A 38 -16.59 9.67 -7.26
CA ALA A 38 -16.76 10.85 -6.42
C ALA A 38 -17.17 10.48 -4.98
N GLN A 39 -17.98 9.43 -4.82
CA GLN A 39 -18.45 8.97 -3.51
C GLN A 39 -17.36 8.22 -2.71
N ILE A 40 -16.41 7.55 -3.36
CA ILE A 40 -15.37 6.78 -2.67
C ILE A 40 -14.12 7.60 -2.33
N ILE A 41 -13.82 8.65 -3.09
CA ILE A 41 -12.60 9.47 -2.88
C ILE A 41 -12.50 9.98 -1.42
N PRO A 42 -13.54 10.58 -0.82
CA PRO A 42 -13.46 11.06 0.57
C PRO A 42 -13.14 9.95 1.58
N ILE A 43 -13.50 8.71 1.27
CA ILE A 43 -13.28 7.54 2.13
C ILE A 43 -11.84 7.05 1.99
N LEU A 44 -11.33 6.97 0.76
CA LEU A 44 -9.93 6.61 0.52
C LEU A 44 -8.95 7.62 1.15
N LYS A 45 -9.36 8.89 1.28
CA LYS A 45 -8.60 9.94 1.98
C LYS A 45 -8.49 9.70 3.49
N GLN A 46 -9.36 8.90 4.08
CA GLN A 46 -9.34 8.57 5.51
C GLN A 46 -8.38 7.43 5.84
N PHE A 47 -7.71 6.84 4.85
CA PHE A 47 -6.73 5.78 5.11
C PHE A 47 -5.46 6.40 5.68
N GLU A 48 -5.27 6.23 6.98
CA GLU A 48 -4.26 6.92 7.79
C GLU A 48 -2.82 6.61 7.35
N ALA A 49 -2.57 5.39 6.87
CA ALA A 49 -1.28 5.01 6.31
C ALA A 49 -1.21 5.25 4.79
N ALA A 50 -2.12 4.65 4.03
CA ALA A 50 -2.01 4.58 2.56
C ALA A 50 -2.13 5.94 1.87
N TYR A 51 -3.03 6.82 2.33
CA TYR A 51 -3.25 8.10 1.65
C TYR A 51 -2.05 9.06 1.76
N PRO A 52 -1.40 9.20 2.93
CA PRO A 52 -0.14 9.94 3.01
C PRO A 52 0.97 9.41 2.09
N TYR A 53 1.07 8.08 1.89
CA TYR A 53 1.99 7.52 0.90
C TYR A 53 1.62 7.90 -0.54
N TYR A 54 0.34 7.83 -0.90
CA TYR A 54 -0.12 8.30 -2.21
C TYR A 54 0.24 9.77 -2.44
N GLN A 55 0.10 10.62 -1.43
CA GLN A 55 0.48 12.03 -1.51
C GLN A 55 1.99 12.22 -1.70
N LEU A 56 2.81 11.46 -0.98
CA LEU A 56 4.27 11.50 -1.13
C LEU A 56 4.67 11.10 -2.55
N ILE A 57 4.19 9.95 -3.04
CA ILE A 57 4.53 9.43 -4.37
C ILE A 57 4.04 10.37 -5.47
N ALA A 58 2.81 10.87 -5.35
CA ALA A 58 2.25 11.82 -6.31
C ALA A 58 3.05 13.12 -6.37
N ARG A 59 3.44 13.68 -5.22
CA ARG A 59 4.23 14.92 -5.15
C ARG A 59 5.58 14.76 -5.84
N ALA A 60 6.31 13.68 -5.57
CA ALA A 60 7.61 13.40 -6.20
C ALA A 60 7.51 13.19 -7.72
N ASN A 61 6.31 12.92 -8.24
CA ASN A 61 6.07 12.59 -9.64
C ASN A 61 5.15 13.57 -10.38
N HIS A 62 4.80 14.71 -9.77
CA HIS A 62 3.85 15.69 -10.32
C HIS A 62 2.51 15.08 -10.79
N ALA A 63 2.01 14.09 -10.04
CA ALA A 63 0.78 13.35 -10.32
C ALA A 63 -0.31 13.67 -9.27
N LYS A 64 -1.49 13.06 -9.42
CA LYS A 64 -2.54 13.10 -8.39
C LYS A 64 -2.43 11.86 -7.49
N PRO A 65 -2.71 11.97 -6.17
CA PRO A 65 -2.59 10.85 -5.22
C PRO A 65 -3.32 9.56 -5.65
N LEU A 66 -4.51 9.71 -6.25
CA LEU A 66 -5.31 8.55 -6.66
C LEU A 66 -5.15 8.19 -8.16
N ASP A 67 -4.10 8.69 -8.82
CA ASP A 67 -3.75 8.22 -10.15
C ASP A 67 -3.34 6.75 -10.11
N LYS A 68 -3.70 5.99 -11.16
CA LYS A 68 -3.51 4.53 -11.19
C LYS A 68 -2.07 4.14 -10.87
N LYS A 69 -1.09 4.77 -11.53
CA LYS A 69 0.34 4.47 -11.33
C LYS A 69 0.82 4.79 -9.91
N VAL A 70 0.30 5.84 -9.28
CA VAL A 70 0.65 6.22 -7.89
C VAL A 70 0.14 5.19 -6.90
N VAL A 71 -1.13 4.78 -7.05
CA VAL A 71 -1.73 3.75 -6.21
C VAL A 71 -0.99 2.42 -6.38
N GLU A 72 -0.68 2.04 -7.62
CA GLU A 72 0.09 0.83 -7.93
C GLU A 72 1.50 0.87 -7.33
N ALA A 73 2.18 2.03 -7.40
CA ALA A 73 3.49 2.24 -6.81
C ALA A 73 3.49 1.95 -5.30
N TYR A 74 2.48 2.44 -4.59
CA TYR A 74 2.33 2.14 -3.17
C TYR A 74 2.07 0.65 -2.93
N TRP A 75 1.10 0.02 -3.60
CA TRP A 75 0.73 -1.35 -3.25
C TRP A 75 1.74 -2.41 -3.70
N LEU A 76 2.30 -2.26 -4.89
CA LEU A 76 3.15 -3.26 -5.53
C LEU A 76 4.60 -2.82 -5.73
N GLY A 77 4.85 -1.50 -5.76
CA GLY A 77 6.11 -0.95 -6.25
C GLY A 77 6.11 -0.79 -7.78
N ASN A 78 6.71 0.31 -8.25
CA ASN A 78 7.01 0.57 -9.66
C ASN A 78 8.05 1.71 -9.78
N GLU A 79 8.32 2.16 -11.00
CA GLU A 79 9.35 3.16 -11.30
C GLU A 79 9.15 4.52 -10.61
N LEU A 80 7.92 4.85 -10.18
CA LEU A 80 7.65 6.13 -9.50
C LEU A 80 8.36 6.23 -8.15
N LEU A 81 8.74 5.10 -7.56
CA LEU A 81 9.46 5.05 -6.28
C LEU A 81 10.93 5.46 -6.41
N GLU A 82 11.47 5.54 -7.63
CA GLU A 82 12.88 5.93 -7.84
C GLU A 82 13.15 7.40 -7.55
N LYS A 83 12.12 8.24 -7.57
CA LYS A 83 12.24 9.68 -7.26
C LYS A 83 12.14 10.00 -5.76
N ILE A 84 12.01 8.98 -4.92
CA ILE A 84 11.80 9.14 -3.48
C ILE A 84 13.02 8.62 -2.77
N VAL A 85 13.61 9.47 -1.93
CA VAL A 85 14.78 9.12 -1.12
C VAL A 85 14.36 8.78 0.31
N THR A 86 15.24 8.10 1.05
CA THR A 86 14.97 7.73 2.46
C THR A 86 14.67 8.95 3.35
N GLY A 87 15.20 10.13 3.01
CA GLY A 87 14.88 11.39 3.69
C GLY A 87 13.38 11.72 3.66
N ASP A 88 12.72 11.52 2.52
CA ASP A 88 11.29 11.78 2.37
C ASP A 88 10.43 10.86 3.24
N LEU A 89 10.86 9.59 3.37
CA LEU A 89 10.22 8.62 4.26
C LEU A 89 10.35 9.03 5.73
N ARG A 90 11.53 9.50 6.13
CA ARG A 90 11.77 9.98 7.49
C ARG A 90 10.90 11.19 7.80
N GLU A 91 10.79 12.14 6.87
CA GLU A 91 9.91 13.31 6.99
C GLU A 91 8.44 12.89 7.08
N LEU A 92 7.99 11.93 6.26
CA LEU A 92 6.63 11.40 6.34
C LEU A 92 6.33 10.82 7.73
N ILE A 93 7.27 10.05 8.29
CA ILE A 93 7.13 9.42 9.61
C ILE A 93 7.12 10.47 10.73
N THR A 94 8.09 11.38 10.76
CA THR A 94 8.19 12.40 11.83
C THR A 94 7.19 13.55 11.67
N GLY A 95 6.58 13.69 10.49
CA GLY A 95 5.53 14.66 10.21
C GLY A 95 4.15 14.01 10.25
N ARG A 96 3.72 13.44 9.13
CA ARG A 96 2.32 12.98 8.93
C ARG A 96 1.91 11.81 9.82
N PHE A 97 2.84 10.94 10.22
CA PHE A 97 2.50 9.84 11.13
C PHE A 97 2.69 10.19 12.61
N CYS A 98 3.25 11.37 12.91
CA CYS A 98 3.45 11.87 14.27
C CYS A 98 2.30 12.84 14.65
N GLN A 99 1.15 12.29 15.02
CA GLN A 99 -0.04 13.06 15.41
C GLN A 99 -0.93 12.25 16.37
N PRO A 100 -1.86 12.89 17.10
CA PRO A 100 -2.75 12.19 18.03
C PRO A 100 -3.48 11.02 17.36
N GLY A 101 -3.47 9.86 18.03
CA GLY A 101 -4.07 8.62 17.51
C GLY A 101 -3.15 7.80 16.59
N LEU A 102 -1.98 8.32 16.21
CA LEU A 102 -0.95 7.58 15.45
C LEU A 102 0.31 7.34 16.30
N LEU A 103 1.50 7.70 15.80
CA LEU A 103 2.75 7.56 16.53
C LEU A 103 2.97 8.73 17.49
N SER A 104 3.51 8.43 18.67
CA SER A 104 4.10 9.46 19.52
C SER A 104 5.38 10.04 18.87
N GLU A 105 5.77 11.25 19.28
CA GLU A 105 7.00 11.89 18.77
C GLU A 105 8.24 11.01 19.00
N ARG A 106 8.34 10.40 20.19
CA ARG A 106 9.45 9.50 20.54
C ARG A 106 9.50 8.29 19.61
N GLU A 107 8.37 7.64 19.36
CA GLU A 107 8.29 6.49 18.46
C GLU A 107 8.61 6.89 17.02
N ALA A 108 8.01 7.97 16.51
CA ALA A 108 8.24 8.46 15.16
C ALA A 108 9.72 8.74 14.90
N ARG A 109 10.38 9.47 15.82
CA ARG A 109 11.83 9.74 15.73
C ARG A 109 12.67 8.47 15.79
N THR A 110 12.30 7.52 16.64
CA THR A 110 13.02 6.25 16.78
C THR A 110 12.90 5.42 15.49
N ARG A 111 11.68 5.23 14.99
CA ARG A 111 11.42 4.45 13.77
C ARG A 111 12.03 5.10 12.53
N ALA A 112 11.96 6.43 12.40
CA ALA A 112 12.58 7.17 11.29
C ALA A 112 14.11 6.97 11.22
N LYS A 113 14.79 6.97 12.37
CA LYS A 113 16.24 6.72 12.43
C LYS A 113 16.62 5.31 11.99
N LEU A 114 15.75 4.33 12.24
CA LEU A 114 15.97 2.92 11.91
C LEU A 114 15.64 2.58 10.45
N ILE A 115 15.06 3.50 9.67
CA ILE A 115 14.77 3.24 8.26
C ILE A 115 16.08 3.01 7.49
N PRO A 116 16.26 1.83 6.86
CA PRO A 116 17.44 1.52 6.06
C PRO A 116 17.60 2.49 4.89
N ALA A 117 18.85 2.70 4.48
CA ALA A 117 19.15 3.38 3.23
C ALA A 117 18.43 2.70 2.05
N ASP A 118 18.07 3.49 1.05
CA ASP A 118 17.42 3.04 -0.20
C ASP A 118 16.04 2.39 -0.04
N SER A 119 15.45 2.46 1.16
CA SER A 119 14.06 2.04 1.39
C SER A 119 13.08 2.77 0.46
N LYS A 120 12.13 2.02 -0.11
CA LYS A 120 11.10 2.56 -1.01
C LYS A 120 9.72 2.51 -0.37
N PRO A 121 8.84 3.52 -0.60
CA PRO A 121 7.56 3.64 0.10
C PRO A 121 6.44 2.77 -0.49
N HIS A 122 6.68 1.46 -0.65
CA HIS A 122 5.63 0.50 -1.00
C HIS A 122 5.00 -0.14 0.25
N HIS A 123 3.90 -0.86 0.09
CA HIS A 123 3.09 -1.36 1.18
C HIS A 123 3.83 -2.42 2.01
N SER A 124 4.61 -3.29 1.35
CA SER A 124 5.47 -4.23 2.07
C SER A 124 6.50 -3.52 2.96
N PHE A 125 7.03 -2.35 2.57
CA PHE A 125 7.89 -1.55 3.46
C PHE A 125 7.09 -1.07 4.69
N HIS A 126 5.87 -0.55 4.48
CA HIS A 126 5.02 -0.11 5.58
C HIS A 126 4.74 -1.26 6.57
N VAL A 127 4.39 -2.45 6.08
CA VAL A 127 4.04 -3.60 6.94
C VAL A 127 5.28 -4.23 7.61
N LEU A 128 6.38 -4.39 6.86
CA LEU A 128 7.54 -5.16 7.32
C LEU A 128 8.57 -4.33 8.08
N VAL A 129 8.72 -3.04 7.73
CA VAL A 129 9.76 -2.16 8.28
C VAL A 129 9.19 -1.13 9.24
N LEU A 130 8.19 -0.35 8.81
CA LEU A 130 7.61 0.70 9.67
C LEU A 130 6.66 0.14 10.76
N GLY A 131 5.92 -0.91 10.38
CA GLY A 131 4.88 -1.52 11.22
C GLY A 131 3.65 -0.64 11.40
N SER A 132 2.79 -1.04 12.33
CA SER A 132 1.55 -0.34 12.64
C SER A 132 1.82 1.07 13.15
N ILE A 133 1.16 2.05 12.54
CA ILE A 133 1.22 3.46 12.97
C ILE A 133 0.00 3.87 13.79
N THR A 134 -1.09 3.10 13.72
CA THR A 134 -2.36 3.36 14.41
C THR A 134 -2.45 2.65 15.76
N GLY A 135 -1.53 1.72 16.04
CA GLY A 135 -1.60 0.81 17.19
C GLY A 135 -2.72 -0.23 17.09
N SER A 136 -3.52 -0.24 16.01
CA SER A 136 -4.68 -1.13 15.85
C SER A 136 -4.31 -2.60 15.57
N VAL A 137 -3.02 -2.87 15.40
CA VAL A 137 -2.46 -4.20 15.17
C VAL A 137 -1.07 -4.28 15.76
N ASP A 138 -0.82 -5.33 16.53
CA ASP A 138 0.50 -5.64 17.06
C ASP A 138 1.21 -6.65 16.14
N PHE A 139 2.22 -6.18 15.42
CA PHE A 139 3.05 -7.00 14.55
C PHE A 139 4.27 -7.62 15.25
N THR A 140 4.49 -7.33 16.53
CA THR A 140 5.65 -7.83 17.30
C THR A 140 5.39 -9.22 17.89
N GLY A 141 4.17 -9.47 18.39
CA GLY A 141 3.78 -10.76 18.98
C GLY A 141 3.21 -11.79 18.00
N ASN A 142 2.77 -11.38 16.79
CA ASN A 142 2.13 -12.28 15.83
C ASN A 142 2.51 -11.95 14.38
N THR A 143 3.57 -12.59 13.88
CA THR A 143 4.06 -12.39 12.51
C THR A 143 3.05 -12.79 11.43
N LYS A 144 2.08 -13.68 11.73
CA LYS A 144 1.03 -14.09 10.78
C LYS A 144 0.11 -12.92 10.39
N LEU A 145 -0.03 -11.89 11.24
CA LEU A 145 -0.82 -10.71 10.90
C LEU A 145 -0.16 -9.88 9.79
N LYS A 146 1.17 -9.97 9.64
CA LYS A 146 1.87 -9.32 8.52
C LYS A 146 1.46 -9.91 7.18
N ASP A 147 1.18 -11.21 7.13
CA ASP A 147 0.73 -11.88 5.89
C ASP A 147 -0.66 -11.43 5.44
N ILE A 148 -1.51 -10.96 6.36
CA ILE A 148 -2.84 -10.43 6.02
C ILE A 148 -2.73 -9.09 5.28
N CYS A 149 -1.75 -8.26 5.66
CA CYS A 149 -1.53 -6.95 5.03
C CYS A 149 -0.56 -7.03 3.84
N ARG A 150 0.35 -8.00 3.82
CA ARG A 150 1.30 -8.17 2.72
C ARG A 150 0.56 -8.59 1.45
N VAL A 151 0.75 -7.85 0.37
CA VAL A 151 0.22 -8.25 -0.94
C VAL A 151 0.91 -9.56 -1.36
N GLY A 152 0.10 -10.61 -1.51
CA GLY A 152 0.53 -11.96 -1.89
C GLY A 152 0.44 -12.23 -3.39
N TRP A 153 0.87 -13.42 -3.78
CA TRP A 153 0.68 -13.99 -5.12
C TRP A 153 -0.50 -14.98 -5.10
N GLY A 154 -0.97 -15.38 -6.28
CA GLY A 154 -2.03 -16.38 -6.43
C GLY A 154 -1.78 -17.26 -7.65
N LYS A 155 -2.43 -18.42 -7.69
CA LYS A 155 -2.39 -19.32 -8.84
C LYS A 155 -3.43 -18.91 -9.87
N VAL A 156 -3.02 -18.82 -11.12
CA VAL A 156 -3.94 -18.60 -12.25
C VAL A 156 -4.58 -19.94 -12.60
N GLU A 157 -5.86 -20.12 -12.27
CA GLU A 157 -6.59 -21.36 -12.54
C GLU A 157 -7.07 -21.47 -13.99
N LYS A 158 -7.40 -20.34 -14.64
CA LYS A 158 -7.86 -20.32 -16.03
C LYS A 158 -7.61 -18.96 -16.68
N ILE A 159 -7.23 -18.97 -17.95
CA ILE A 159 -7.12 -17.77 -18.80
C ILE A 159 -8.19 -17.86 -19.88
N ASN A 160 -9.17 -16.95 -19.87
CA ASN A 160 -10.28 -16.90 -20.82
C ASN A 160 -10.12 -15.74 -21.82
N ALA A 161 -8.99 -15.64 -22.52
CA ALA A 161 -8.73 -14.80 -23.71
C ALA A 161 -7.24 -14.87 -24.09
N PRO A 162 -6.83 -14.54 -25.33
CA PRO A 162 -5.42 -14.33 -25.64
C PRO A 162 -4.96 -13.03 -24.98
N HIS A 163 -4.48 -13.12 -23.75
CA HIS A 163 -3.71 -12.04 -23.14
C HIS A 163 -2.27 -12.11 -23.68
N PRO A 164 -1.62 -10.98 -23.97
CA PRO A 164 -0.19 -10.99 -24.25
C PRO A 164 0.53 -11.67 -23.08
N PRO A 165 1.51 -12.54 -23.35
CA PRO A 165 2.21 -13.27 -22.30
C PRO A 165 2.81 -12.30 -21.30
N LEU A 166 2.64 -12.61 -20.01
CA LEU A 166 3.29 -11.90 -18.92
C LEU A 166 4.81 -12.06 -19.11
N LYS A 167 5.48 -11.01 -19.61
CA LYS A 167 6.94 -10.95 -19.63
C LYS A 167 7.43 -10.57 -18.23
N LEU A 168 7.79 -11.58 -17.46
CA LEU A 168 8.58 -11.39 -16.24
C LEU A 168 10.03 -11.12 -16.66
N ARG A 169 10.67 -10.10 -16.07
CA ARG A 169 12.08 -9.80 -16.31
C ARG A 169 12.84 -10.03 -14.99
N GLY A 170 13.53 -11.17 -14.89
CA GLY A 170 14.51 -11.45 -13.82
C GLY A 170 14.52 -12.89 -13.31
N GLY A 171 15.68 -13.55 -13.47
CA GLY A 171 16.06 -14.82 -12.85
C GLY A 171 16.05 -16.01 -13.81
N GLU A 172 17.22 -16.48 -14.23
CA GLU A 172 17.38 -17.76 -14.91
C GLU A 172 16.74 -18.87 -14.06
N GLY A 173 15.70 -19.49 -14.62
CA GLY A 173 14.95 -20.55 -13.97
C GLY A 173 13.90 -21.04 -14.95
N GLU A 174 14.24 -22.08 -15.71
CA GLU A 174 13.30 -22.79 -16.56
C GLU A 174 12.14 -23.31 -15.70
N LEU A 175 10.96 -22.71 -15.86
CA LEU A 175 9.72 -23.37 -15.48
C LEU A 175 9.41 -24.40 -16.57
N SER A 176 10.04 -25.57 -16.44
CA SER A 176 9.62 -26.75 -17.19
C SER A 176 8.17 -27.04 -16.83
N ALA A 177 7.30 -27.03 -17.84
CA ALA A 177 5.91 -27.42 -17.72
C ALA A 177 5.81 -28.85 -17.17
N LEU A 178 5.29 -29.00 -15.95
CA LEU A 178 4.78 -30.28 -15.48
C LEU A 178 3.26 -30.28 -15.66
N ARG A 179 2.82 -31.30 -16.40
CA ARG A 179 1.44 -31.67 -16.68
C ARG A 179 0.69 -32.05 -15.41
#